data_AF-A0AAW0IEI6-F1
#
_entry.id   AF-A0AAW0IEI6-F1
#
_cell.length_a   1.000
_cell.length_b   1.000
_cell.length_c   1.000
_cell.angle_alpha   90.00
_cell.angle_beta   90.00
_cell.angle_gamma   90.00
#
_symmetry.space_group_name_H-M   'P 1'
#
loop_
_entity.id
_entity.type
_entity.pdbx_description
1 polymer ?
#
loop_
_entity_poly.entity_id
_entity_poly.type
_entity_poly.pdbx_seq_one_letter_code
_entity_poly.pdbx_strand_id
1 'polypeptide(L)'
;MGSRPIPECAAWRDGALQASYQAITDQGYLTKLLQNHTAYACDGDYLNLQCPRHSTISVQSAFYGQDYQMCSSQEPISQREDNLTCVASTTLQKVLDECQNQRACHLLVNSRVFGPDLCPGSSKYLLVSFKCQPNELKNKTVCEDQELKLHCHESKFLNIYSATYGRRTQQRDICSSEAELLPPF
;
A
#
# COMPACT_ATOMS: atom_id res chain seq x y z
N MET A 1 56.49 -17.05 -10.54
CA MET A 1 55.40 -16.18 -11.04
C MET A 1 54.10 -16.98 -10.98
N GLY A 2 53.32 -16.81 -9.91
CA GLY A 2 52.00 -17.43 -9.79
C GLY A 2 50.95 -16.44 -10.25
N SER A 3 50.42 -16.63 -11.45
CA SER A 3 49.20 -15.95 -11.90
C SER A 3 48.04 -16.47 -11.06
N ARG A 4 47.58 -15.66 -10.10
CA ARG A 4 46.29 -15.86 -9.45
C ARG A 4 45.21 -15.86 -10.55
N PRO A 5 44.32 -16.87 -10.63
CA PRO A 5 43.15 -16.76 -11.46
C PRO A 5 42.35 -15.55 -10.98
N ILE A 6 42.03 -14.66 -11.91
CA ILE A 6 41.00 -13.64 -11.72
C ILE A 6 39.74 -14.40 -11.31
N PRO A 7 39.03 -14.04 -10.23
CA PRO A 7 37.77 -14.70 -9.91
C PRO A 7 36.87 -14.54 -11.12
N GLU A 8 36.52 -15.66 -11.75
CA GLU A 8 35.49 -15.71 -12.77
C GLU A 8 34.31 -14.89 -12.24
N CYS A 9 33.86 -13.93 -13.04
CA CYS A 9 32.57 -13.30 -12.82
C CYS A 9 31.57 -14.45 -12.66
N ALA A 10 31.14 -14.71 -11.42
CA ALA A 10 30.16 -15.73 -11.12
C ALA A 10 29.01 -15.58 -12.12
N ALA A 11 28.80 -16.64 -12.90
CA ALA A 11 27.86 -16.67 -13.99
C ALA A 11 26.53 -16.04 -13.54
N TRP A 12 26.12 -14.98 -14.23
CA TRP A 12 24.80 -14.37 -14.06
C TRP A 12 23.66 -15.27 -14.59
N ARG A 13 23.99 -16.42 -15.19
CA ARG A 13 23.05 -17.50 -15.53
C ARG A 13 22.18 -17.77 -14.30
N ASP A 14 20.86 -17.81 -14.47
CA ASP A 14 19.82 -17.97 -13.43
C ASP A 14 19.15 -16.65 -12.98
N GLY A 15 19.09 -15.63 -13.85
CA GLY A 15 18.20 -14.48 -13.64
C GLY A 15 16.72 -14.85 -13.85
N ALA A 16 15.80 -14.14 -13.16
CA ALA A 16 14.37 -14.23 -13.43
C ALA A 16 13.73 -12.84 -13.53
N LEU A 17 12.83 -12.64 -14.49
CA LEU A 17 11.97 -11.46 -14.60
C LEU A 17 10.63 -11.78 -13.92
N GLN A 18 10.32 -11.09 -12.83
CA GLN A 18 9.04 -11.18 -12.13
C GLN A 18 8.25 -9.89 -12.38
N ALA A 19 7.04 -10.00 -12.93
CA ALA A 19 6.12 -8.89 -13.12
C ALA A 19 4.83 -9.09 -12.34
N SER A 20 4.34 -8.01 -11.74
CA SER A 20 3.05 -7.94 -11.04
C SER A 20 2.12 -6.99 -11.78
N TYR A 21 0.97 -7.48 -12.24
CA TYR A 21 0.09 -6.73 -13.15
C TYR A 21 -1.40 -7.04 -12.93
N GLN A 22 -2.26 -6.22 -13.52
CA GLN A 22 -3.71 -6.43 -13.55
C GLN A 22 -4.31 -5.92 -14.87
N ALA A 23 -5.39 -6.55 -15.33
CA ALA A 23 -6.08 -6.17 -16.56
C ALA A 23 -7.44 -5.55 -16.22
N ILE A 24 -7.63 -4.26 -16.50
CA ILE A 24 -8.84 -3.50 -16.11
C ILE A 24 -9.30 -2.63 -17.29
N THR A 25 -10.59 -2.34 -17.37
CA THR A 25 -11.20 -1.54 -18.44
C THR A 25 -10.96 -0.02 -18.31
N ASP A 26 -10.37 0.47 -17.22
CA ASP A 26 -10.11 1.90 -16.98
C ASP A 26 -8.64 2.25 -17.29
N GLN A 27 -8.42 3.06 -18.31
CA GLN A 27 -7.10 3.50 -18.78
C GLN A 27 -6.38 4.43 -17.78
N GLY A 28 -7.12 5.13 -16.91
CA GLY A 28 -6.57 6.02 -15.88
C GLY A 28 -6.43 5.35 -14.50
N TYR A 29 -6.67 4.04 -14.42
CA TYR A 29 -6.75 3.32 -13.16
C TYR A 29 -5.45 3.40 -12.34
N LEU A 30 -4.31 3.16 -12.98
CA LEU A 30 -3.01 3.14 -12.30
C LEU A 30 -2.68 4.49 -11.66
N THR A 31 -2.93 5.60 -12.36
CA THR A 31 -2.70 6.95 -11.84
C THR A 31 -3.59 7.25 -10.63
N LYS A 32 -4.85 6.80 -10.64
CA LYS A 32 -5.76 6.95 -9.49
C LYS A 32 -5.34 6.08 -8.30
N LEU A 33 -4.78 4.89 -8.57
CA LEU A 33 -4.40 3.94 -7.53
C LEU A 33 -3.11 4.34 -6.79
N LEU A 34 -2.13 4.88 -7.52
CA LEU A 34 -0.83 5.27 -6.96
C LEU A 34 -0.88 6.59 -6.17
N GLN A 35 -2.01 7.30 -6.18
CA GLN A 35 -2.19 8.53 -5.42
C GLN A 35 -2.26 8.23 -3.92
N ASN A 36 -1.63 9.10 -3.14
CA ASN A 36 -1.84 9.16 -1.70
C ASN A 36 -3.07 10.02 -1.44
N HIS A 37 -3.98 9.52 -0.61
CA HIS A 37 -5.18 10.23 -0.23
C HIS A 37 -5.10 10.61 1.25
N THR A 38 -5.66 11.77 1.57
CA THR A 38 -5.84 12.23 2.93
C THR A 38 -7.27 12.73 3.06
N ALA A 39 -7.97 12.27 4.10
CA ALA A 39 -9.33 12.68 4.41
C ALA A 39 -9.42 13.04 5.88
N TYR A 40 -10.33 13.95 6.21
CA TYR A 40 -10.60 14.34 7.58
C TYR A 40 -12.10 14.42 7.86
N ALA A 41 -12.47 14.34 9.13
CA ALA A 41 -13.81 14.60 9.62
C ALA A 41 -13.76 15.11 11.07
N CYS A 42 -14.66 16.03 11.41
CA CYS A 42 -14.74 16.62 12.75
C CYS A 42 -15.44 15.67 13.73
N ASP A 43 -15.27 15.92 15.04
CA ASP A 43 -16.00 15.17 16.07
C ASP A 43 -17.52 15.33 15.90
N GLY A 44 -18.24 14.21 15.83
CA GLY A 44 -19.68 14.16 15.54
C GLY A 44 -20.02 13.96 14.07
N ASP A 45 -19.08 14.18 13.15
CA ASP A 45 -19.27 13.97 11.71
C ASP A 45 -18.86 12.55 11.27
N TYR A 46 -19.12 12.24 10.00
CA TYR A 46 -18.73 10.99 9.38
C TYR A 46 -17.53 11.17 8.45
N LEU A 47 -16.52 10.31 8.64
CA LEU A 47 -15.44 10.14 7.68
C LEU A 47 -15.92 9.27 6.52
N ASN A 48 -15.64 9.70 5.28
CA ASN A 48 -15.92 8.93 4.07
C ASN A 48 -14.65 8.66 3.29
N LEU A 49 -14.25 7.39 3.20
CA LEU A 49 -13.11 6.94 2.41
C LEU A 49 -13.61 6.09 1.25
N GLN A 50 -13.07 6.29 0.05
CA GLN A 50 -13.50 5.52 -1.12
C GLN A 50 -12.36 5.27 -2.11
N CYS A 51 -12.24 4.03 -2.54
CA CYS A 51 -11.32 3.59 -3.59
C CYS A 51 -12.07 3.22 -4.89
N PRO A 52 -11.39 3.27 -6.05
CA PRO A 52 -11.96 2.85 -7.32
C PRO A 52 -12.38 1.36 -7.33
N ARG A 53 -13.06 0.91 -8.39
CA ARG A 53 -13.44 -0.51 -8.52
C ARG A 53 -12.19 -1.37 -8.66
N HIS A 54 -12.20 -2.58 -8.09
CA HIS A 54 -11.06 -3.51 -8.06
C HIS A 54 -9.87 -3.08 -7.19
N SER A 55 -10.07 -2.11 -6.30
CA SER A 55 -9.14 -1.77 -5.23
C SER A 55 -9.86 -1.62 -3.89
N THR A 56 -9.04 -1.62 -2.84
CA THR A 56 -9.45 -1.48 -1.44
C THR A 56 -8.57 -0.48 -0.72
N ILE A 57 -9.09 0.05 0.38
CA ILE A 57 -8.42 1.01 1.25
C ILE A 57 -7.29 0.28 2.00
N SER A 58 -6.11 0.90 1.98
CA SER A 58 -4.94 0.54 2.75
C SER A 58 -4.54 1.74 3.61
N VAL A 59 -4.90 1.69 4.88
CA VAL A 59 -4.67 2.78 5.84
C VAL A 59 -3.17 2.88 6.10
N GLN A 60 -2.60 4.07 5.94
CA GLN A 60 -1.19 4.35 6.18
C GLN A 60 -0.97 4.94 7.57
N SER A 61 -1.81 5.91 7.94
CA SER A 61 -1.79 6.53 9.26
C SER A 61 -3.17 7.09 9.59
N ALA A 62 -3.47 7.20 10.88
CA ALA A 62 -4.65 7.88 11.37
C ALA A 62 -4.31 8.62 12.66
N PHE A 63 -4.88 9.82 12.79
CA PHE A 63 -4.66 10.72 13.90
C PHE A 63 -6.01 11.28 14.35
N TYR A 64 -6.32 11.14 15.63
CA TYR A 64 -7.48 11.79 16.22
C TYR A 64 -7.01 12.59 17.43
N GLY A 65 -7.22 13.90 17.35
CA GLY A 65 -6.71 14.85 18.32
C GLY A 65 -7.26 16.24 18.08
N GLN A 66 -6.73 17.21 18.83
CA GLN A 66 -7.13 18.59 18.72
C GLN A 66 -6.51 19.25 17.47
N ASP A 67 -7.34 19.98 16.73
CA ASP A 67 -6.87 21.00 15.78
C ASP A 67 -7.71 22.26 15.91
N TYR A 68 -7.03 23.38 15.67
CA TYR A 68 -7.54 24.71 15.91
C TYR A 68 -8.12 25.36 14.66
N GLN A 69 -7.83 24.84 13.46
CA GLN A 69 -8.18 25.51 12.21
C GLN A 69 -9.27 24.80 11.40
N MET A 70 -9.34 23.46 11.41
CA MET A 70 -10.26 22.75 10.50
C MET A 70 -11.68 22.58 11.06
N CYS A 71 -11.81 22.39 12.39
CA CYS A 71 -13.09 22.07 13.05
C CYS A 71 -13.52 23.12 14.09
N SER A 72 -12.92 24.32 14.06
CA SER A 72 -13.31 25.44 14.92
C SER A 72 -14.23 26.40 14.19
N SER A 73 -15.45 26.56 14.70
CA SER A 73 -16.40 27.59 14.29
C SER A 73 -16.33 28.87 15.16
N GLN A 74 -15.30 29.03 16.01
CA GLN A 74 -15.15 30.19 16.89
C GLN A 74 -13.71 30.70 16.97
N GLU A 75 -13.61 32.03 17.07
CA GLU A 75 -12.39 32.85 17.17
C GLU A 75 -11.44 32.45 18.31
N PRO A 76 -10.17 32.89 18.23
CA PRO A 76 -9.09 32.22 18.91
C PRO A 76 -9.00 32.59 20.39
N ILE A 77 -9.60 31.77 21.27
CA ILE A 77 -9.28 31.88 22.71
C ILE A 77 -7.91 31.23 22.91
N SER A 78 -7.02 32.05 23.43
CA SER A 78 -5.62 31.81 23.71
C SER A 78 -5.43 30.54 24.54
N GLN A 79 -4.55 29.65 24.07
CA GLN A 79 -3.31 29.31 24.77
C GLN A 79 -2.55 28.26 23.97
N ARG A 80 -1.35 28.66 23.56
CA ARG A 80 -0.28 27.76 23.12
C ARG A 80 -0.09 26.67 24.17
N GLU A 81 -0.22 25.43 23.75
CA GLU A 81 0.67 24.35 24.11
C GLU A 81 0.72 23.42 22.89
N ASP A 82 1.92 23.13 22.39
CA ASP A 82 2.17 21.95 21.55
C ASP A 82 1.86 20.72 22.41
N ASN A 83 0.59 20.47 22.70
CA ASN A 83 0.15 19.27 23.40
C ASN A 83 0.11 18.12 22.40
N LEU A 84 1.31 17.67 22.03
CA LEU A 84 1.59 16.35 21.44
C LEU A 84 1.01 15.19 22.29
N THR A 85 0.48 15.49 23.48
CA THR A 85 -0.22 14.62 24.42
C THR A 85 -1.69 14.37 24.06
N CYS A 86 -2.26 15.14 23.12
CA CYS A 86 -3.67 15.10 22.76
C CYS A 86 -3.99 14.16 21.60
N VAL A 87 -3.46 12.94 21.61
CA VAL A 87 -3.63 11.98 20.50
C VAL A 87 -4.16 10.67 21.05
N ALA A 88 -5.32 10.26 20.57
CA ALA A 88 -5.86 8.95 20.92
C ALA A 88 -4.98 7.85 20.31
N SER A 89 -4.31 7.06 21.16
CA SER A 89 -3.40 6.01 20.73
C SER A 89 -4.10 4.85 19.99
N THR A 90 -5.40 4.66 20.22
CA THR A 90 -6.19 3.61 19.55
C THR A 90 -6.71 4.00 18.17
N THR A 91 -6.50 5.26 17.75
CA THR A 91 -7.05 5.79 16.48
C THR A 91 -6.70 4.91 15.28
N LEU A 92 -5.41 4.60 15.10
CA LEU A 92 -4.96 3.83 13.96
C LEU A 92 -5.58 2.42 13.94
N GLN A 93 -5.61 1.74 15.09
CA GLN A 93 -6.20 0.41 15.19
C GLN A 93 -7.69 0.44 14.84
N LYS A 94 -8.44 1.40 15.37
CA LYS A 94 -9.86 1.51 15.08
C LYS A 94 -10.16 1.79 13.60
N VAL A 95 -9.37 2.67 12.97
CA VAL A 95 -9.52 2.96 11.54
C VAL A 95 -9.10 1.76 10.69
N LEU A 96 -8.08 1.00 11.09
CA LEU A 96 -7.71 -0.25 10.44
C LEU A 96 -8.86 -1.26 10.53
N ASP A 97 -9.40 -1.51 11.71
CA ASP A 97 -10.47 -2.50 11.92
C ASP A 97 -11.72 -2.20 11.08
N GLU A 98 -12.09 -0.92 10.97
CA GLU A 98 -13.31 -0.50 10.27
C GLU A 98 -13.09 -0.32 8.76
N CYS A 99 -11.95 0.21 8.32
CA CYS A 99 -11.76 0.63 6.92
C CYS A 99 -10.78 -0.22 6.11
N GLN A 100 -9.88 -0.98 6.75
CA GLN A 100 -8.86 -1.74 6.03
C GLN A 100 -9.51 -2.79 5.11
N ASN A 101 -8.98 -2.93 3.89
CA ASN A 101 -9.47 -3.88 2.89
C ASN A 101 -10.93 -3.66 2.46
N GLN A 102 -11.55 -2.53 2.81
CA GLN A 102 -12.87 -2.14 2.32
C GLN A 102 -12.73 -1.27 1.06
N ARG A 103 -13.72 -1.30 0.16
CA ARG A 103 -13.73 -0.41 -1.02
C ARG A 103 -14.21 1.00 -0.66
N ALA A 104 -15.18 1.07 0.24
CA ALA A 104 -15.72 2.31 0.77
C ALA A 104 -15.90 2.12 2.28
N CYS A 105 -15.51 3.11 3.07
CA CYS A 105 -15.62 3.10 4.52
C CYS A 105 -16.37 4.35 4.98
N HIS A 106 -17.35 4.15 5.85
CA HIS A 106 -18.10 5.23 6.48
C HIS A 106 -18.01 5.08 7.99
N LEU A 107 -17.28 5.98 8.64
CA LEU A 107 -16.93 5.87 10.05
C LEU A 107 -17.41 7.10 10.81
N LEU A 108 -18.22 6.89 11.85
CA LEU A 108 -18.62 7.97 12.75
C LEU A 108 -17.41 8.38 13.62
N VAL A 109 -17.06 9.65 13.57
CA VAL A 109 -15.97 10.22 14.38
C VAL A 109 -16.54 10.65 15.73
N ASN A 110 -16.11 9.99 16.80
CA ASN A 110 -16.51 10.32 18.15
C ASN A 110 -15.40 9.95 19.13
N SER A 111 -15.11 10.82 20.10
CA SER A 111 -14.19 10.53 21.21
C SER A 111 -14.40 9.15 21.84
N ARG A 112 -15.65 8.73 22.08
CA ARG A 112 -15.99 7.42 22.67
C ARG A 112 -15.54 6.22 21.82
N VAL A 113 -15.41 6.41 20.50
CA VAL A 113 -15.01 5.36 19.55
C VAL A 113 -13.50 5.15 19.57
N PHE A 114 -12.72 6.22 19.82
CA PHE A 114 -11.26 6.20 19.81
C PHE A 114 -10.63 6.13 21.21
N GLY A 115 -11.44 5.97 22.26
CA GLY A 115 -10.99 5.70 23.62
C GLY A 115 -11.19 6.88 24.59
N PRO A 116 -10.48 6.90 25.74
CA PRO A 116 -10.63 7.97 26.72
C PRO A 116 -10.22 9.31 26.11
N ASP A 117 -11.07 10.30 26.34
CA ASP A 117 -10.82 11.65 25.87
C ASP A 117 -9.67 12.30 26.65
N LEU A 118 -8.54 12.48 25.98
CA LEU A 118 -7.35 13.13 26.56
C LEU A 118 -7.46 14.65 26.58
N CYS A 119 -8.44 15.23 25.85
CA CYS A 119 -8.61 16.68 25.70
C CYS A 119 -10.09 17.07 25.77
N PRO A 120 -10.68 17.05 26.96
CA PRO A 120 -12.05 17.53 27.14
C PRO A 120 -12.13 19.04 26.86
N GLY A 121 -13.15 19.45 26.11
CA GLY A 121 -13.44 20.88 25.86
C GLY A 121 -12.75 21.50 24.65
N SER A 122 -12.02 20.72 23.83
CA SER A 122 -11.46 21.19 22.55
C SER A 122 -12.14 20.57 21.33
N SER A 123 -12.13 21.32 20.21
CA SER A 123 -12.56 20.79 18.91
C SER A 123 -11.56 19.75 18.41
N LYS A 124 -12.06 18.55 18.12
CA LYS A 124 -11.28 17.42 17.64
C LYS A 124 -11.64 17.04 16.23
N TYR A 125 -10.68 16.41 15.58
CA TYR A 125 -10.82 15.92 14.21
C TYR A 125 -10.05 14.62 14.04
N LEU A 126 -10.57 13.78 13.16
CA LEU A 126 -9.89 12.60 12.64
C LEU A 126 -9.23 12.97 11.32
N LEU A 127 -7.95 12.66 11.17
CA LEU A 127 -7.18 12.75 9.93
C LEU A 127 -6.69 11.35 9.57
N VAL A 128 -7.02 10.89 8.36
CA VAL A 128 -6.62 9.58 7.86
C VAL A 128 -5.85 9.75 6.56
N SER A 129 -4.63 9.22 6.52
CA SER A 129 -3.90 9.02 5.27
C SER A 129 -4.05 7.57 4.81
N PHE A 130 -4.46 7.38 3.57
CA PHE A 130 -4.68 6.06 3.00
C PHE A 130 -4.23 6.00 1.54
N LYS A 131 -3.99 4.78 1.07
CA LYS A 131 -3.78 4.47 -0.34
C LYS A 131 -4.81 3.46 -0.79
N CYS A 132 -4.99 3.33 -2.09
CA CYS A 132 -5.78 2.26 -2.66
C CYS A 132 -4.83 1.15 -3.13
N GLN A 133 -5.12 -0.09 -2.76
CA GLN A 133 -4.37 -1.27 -3.20
C GLN A 133 -5.26 -2.16 -4.08
N PRO A 134 -4.72 -2.78 -5.14
CA PRO A 134 -5.50 -3.63 -6.02
C PRO A 134 -5.91 -4.92 -5.30
N ASN A 135 -7.13 -5.39 -5.53
CA ASN A 135 -7.66 -6.60 -4.87
C ASN A 135 -7.03 -7.88 -5.43
N GLU A 136 -6.72 -7.86 -6.73
CA GLU A 136 -6.19 -9.00 -7.46
C GLU A 136 -4.96 -8.55 -8.24
N LEU A 137 -3.81 -9.09 -7.84
CA LEU A 137 -2.53 -8.85 -8.49
C LEU A 137 -2.05 -10.16 -9.11
N LYS A 138 -1.87 -10.17 -10.44
CA LYS A 138 -1.32 -11.33 -11.14
C LYS A 138 0.19 -11.21 -11.15
N ASN A 139 0.86 -12.23 -10.63
CA ASN A 139 2.32 -12.33 -10.68
C ASN A 139 2.71 -13.34 -11.75
N LYS A 140 3.65 -12.97 -12.62
CA LYS A 140 4.22 -13.90 -13.60
C LYS A 140 5.73 -13.78 -13.57
N THR A 141 6.39 -14.94 -13.54
CA THR A 141 7.84 -15.04 -13.53
C THR A 141 8.28 -15.82 -14.76
N VAL A 142 9.33 -15.35 -15.41
CA VAL A 142 10.02 -16.08 -16.48
C VAL A 142 11.52 -16.08 -16.22
N CYS A 143 12.20 -17.13 -16.65
CA CYS A 143 13.64 -17.25 -16.53
C CYS A 143 14.36 -16.43 -17.60
N GLU A 144 15.65 -16.21 -17.38
CA GLU A 144 16.57 -15.71 -18.40
C GLU A 144 16.39 -16.48 -19.72
N ASP A 145 16.50 -15.77 -20.84
CA ASP A 145 16.26 -16.27 -22.20
C ASP A 145 14.81 -16.72 -22.54
N GLN A 146 13.84 -16.52 -21.64
CA GLN A 146 12.41 -16.74 -21.91
C GLN A 146 11.64 -15.43 -22.10
N GLU A 147 10.60 -15.46 -22.94
CA GLU A 147 9.76 -14.29 -23.24
C GLU A 147 8.54 -14.18 -22.31
N LEU A 148 8.41 -13.06 -21.59
CA LEU A 148 7.23 -12.76 -20.76
C LEU A 148 6.05 -12.26 -21.61
N LYS A 149 5.15 -13.17 -22.00
CA LYS A 149 3.90 -12.80 -22.69
C LYS A 149 2.77 -12.51 -21.70
N LEU A 150 2.24 -11.29 -21.71
CA LEU A 150 1.10 -10.87 -20.90
C LEU A 150 -0.14 -10.76 -21.81
N HIS A 151 -1.12 -11.63 -21.60
CA HIS A 151 -2.36 -11.64 -22.38
C HIS A 151 -3.52 -11.03 -21.59
N CYS A 152 -4.26 -10.13 -22.25
CA CYS A 152 -5.48 -9.53 -21.75
C CYS A 152 -6.59 -9.71 -22.79
N HIS A 153 -7.84 -9.82 -22.31
CA HIS A 153 -9.00 -9.86 -23.20
C HIS A 153 -9.18 -8.50 -23.91
N GLU A 154 -9.79 -8.53 -25.09
CA GLU A 154 -10.21 -7.32 -25.80
C GLU A 154 -11.03 -6.41 -24.85
N SER A 155 -10.81 -5.09 -24.93
CA SER A 155 -11.36 -4.04 -24.06
C SER A 155 -10.78 -3.88 -22.64
N LYS A 156 -9.68 -4.56 -22.30
CA LYS A 156 -8.94 -4.34 -21.04
C LYS A 156 -7.55 -3.75 -21.30
N PHE A 157 -7.15 -2.83 -20.43
CA PHE A 157 -5.80 -2.26 -20.38
C PHE A 157 -4.94 -3.04 -19.39
N LEU A 158 -3.68 -3.26 -19.76
CA LEU A 158 -2.69 -3.91 -18.92
C LEU A 158 -2.02 -2.87 -18.02
N ASN A 159 -2.23 -2.97 -16.71
CA ASN A 159 -1.59 -2.15 -15.69
C ASN A 159 -0.45 -2.95 -15.05
N ILE A 160 0.80 -2.52 -15.25
CA ILE A 160 1.99 -3.13 -14.65
C ILE A 160 2.35 -2.33 -13.40
N TYR A 161 2.35 -2.97 -12.23
CA TYR A 161 2.65 -2.33 -10.95
C TYR A 161 4.13 -2.43 -10.58
N SER A 162 4.73 -3.58 -10.84
CA SER A 162 6.14 -3.81 -10.62
C SER A 162 6.66 -4.81 -11.64
N ALA A 163 7.92 -4.62 -12.02
CA ALA A 163 8.69 -5.57 -12.81
C ALA A 163 10.11 -5.55 -12.28
N THR A 164 10.61 -6.70 -11.85
CA THR A 164 11.92 -6.85 -11.24
C THR A 164 12.66 -7.96 -11.94
N TYR A 165 13.88 -7.67 -12.39
CA TYR A 165 14.79 -8.65 -12.94
C TYR A 165 15.92 -8.92 -11.95
N GLY A 166 16.23 -10.19 -11.68
CA GLY A 166 17.35 -10.59 -10.85
C GLY A 166 17.12 -11.95 -10.17
N ARG A 167 17.88 -12.22 -9.10
CA ARG A 167 17.70 -13.40 -8.25
C ARG A 167 16.99 -13.03 -6.95
N ARG A 168 15.89 -13.73 -6.66
CA ARG A 168 15.15 -13.55 -5.41
C ARG A 168 15.63 -14.58 -4.38
N THR A 169 16.32 -14.12 -3.33
CA THR A 169 16.90 -14.97 -2.28
C THR A 169 15.88 -15.80 -1.47
N GLN A 170 14.60 -15.41 -1.48
CA GLN A 170 13.50 -16.11 -0.80
C GLN A 170 12.87 -17.26 -1.61
N GLN A 171 13.18 -17.40 -2.90
CA GLN A 171 12.65 -18.45 -3.78
C GLN A 171 13.81 -19.11 -4.52
N ARG A 172 14.51 -20.01 -3.82
CA ARG A 172 15.71 -20.69 -4.33
C ARG A 172 15.46 -21.63 -5.51
N ASP A 173 14.21 -22.03 -5.72
CA ASP A 173 13.81 -23.02 -6.72
C ASP A 173 13.28 -22.40 -8.03
N ILE A 174 13.21 -21.07 -8.11
CA ILE A 174 12.75 -20.39 -9.33
C ILE A 174 13.93 -20.22 -10.28
N CYS A 175 13.83 -20.83 -11.46
CA CYS A 175 14.86 -20.81 -12.48
C CYS A 175 16.17 -21.47 -12.03
N SER A 176 16.08 -22.49 -11.17
CA SER A 176 17.21 -23.38 -10.91
C SER A 176 17.45 -24.23 -12.16
N SER A 177 18.67 -24.15 -12.69
CA SER A 177 19.16 -25.09 -13.67
C SER A 177 19.31 -26.47 -13.04
N GLU A 178 18.26 -27.28 -13.03
CA GLU A 178 18.41 -28.73 -12.86
C GLU A 178 18.98 -29.27 -14.19
N ALA A 179 20.29 -29.12 -14.36
CA ALA A 179 21.02 -29.70 -15.46
C ALA A 179 21.19 -31.22 -15.22
N GLU A 180 20.68 -32.00 -16.18
CA GLU A 180 21.12 -33.35 -16.54
C GLU A 180 20.95 -34.48 -15.51
N LEU A 181 19.77 -35.09 -15.49
CA LEU A 181 19.62 -36.52 -15.16
C LEU A 181 19.02 -37.26 -16.36
N LEU A 182 19.84 -37.46 -17.40
CA LEU A 182 19.60 -38.54 -18.36
C LEU A 182 20.46 -39.74 -17.94
N PRO A 183 19.87 -40.94 -17.73
CA PRO A 183 20.63 -42.12 -17.36
C PRO A 183 21.47 -42.62 -18.56
N PRO A 184 22.71 -43.09 -18.35
CA PRO A 184 23.49 -43.76 -19.39
C PRO A 184 22.92 -45.17 -19.63
N PHE A 185 22.55 -45.48 -20.87
CA PHE A 185 22.40 -46.85 -21.38
C PHE A 185 23.50 -47.11 -22.40
#